data_AF-A0AAU2JRQ2-F1
#
_entry.id   AF-A0AAU2JRQ2-F1
#
_cell.length_a   1.000
_cell.length_b   1.000
_cell.length_c   1.000
_cell.angle_alpha   90.00
_cell.angle_beta   90.00
_cell.angle_gamma   90.00
#
_symmetry.space_group_name_H-M   'P 1'
#
loop_
_entity.id
_entity.type
_entity.pdbx_description
1 polymer ?
#
loop_
_entity_poly.entity_id
_entity_poly.type
_entity_poly.pdbx_seq_one_letter_code
_entity_poly.pdbx_strand_id
1 'polypeptide(L)' 'MPSQRPQPEPLPGTGHTTSTAERGSFCLAVCTCGWTGPARRSRDLARKDAVRHPAG' A
#
# COMPACT_ATOMS: atom_id res chain seq x y z
N MET A 1 13.38 7.84 18.67
CA MET A 1 11.97 7.98 18.24
C MET A 1 11.90 7.49 16.80
N PRO A 2 11.22 6.39 16.43
CA PRO A 2 11.08 6.05 15.02
C PRO A 2 10.14 7.08 14.39
N SER A 3 10.71 8.08 13.72
CA SER A 3 9.95 9.04 12.92
C SER A 3 9.33 8.30 11.73
N GLN A 4 8.07 7.90 11.90
CA GLN A 4 7.25 7.45 10.78
C GLN A 4 7.10 8.64 9.84
N ARG A 5 7.60 8.49 8.61
CA ARG A 5 7.44 9.47 7.53
C ARG A 5 5.96 9.83 7.40
N PRO A 6 5.60 11.11 7.17
CA PRO A 6 4.21 11.48 6.94
C PRO A 6 3.69 10.67 5.77
N GLN A 7 2.65 9.88 6.05
CA GLN A 7 1.95 9.08 5.07
C GLN A 7 1.27 10.06 4.09
N PRO A 8 1.28 9.80 2.78
CA PRO A 8 0.56 10.64 1.84
C PRO A 8 -0.92 10.66 2.24
N GLU A 9 -1.42 11.84 2.59
CA GLU A 9 -2.79 12.03 3.04
C GLU A 9 -3.74 11.73 1.87
N PRO A 10 -4.57 10.67 1.94
CA PRO A 10 -5.49 10.34 0.87
C PRO A 10 -6.56 11.41 0.82
N LEU A 11 -6.60 12.21 -0.24
CA LEU A 11 -7.66 13.19 -0.44
C LEU A 11 -9.01 12.43 -0.53
N PRO A 12 -10.01 12.74 0.32
CA PRO A 12 -11.29 12.04 0.32
C PRO A 12 -12.14 12.50 -0.87
N GLY A 13 -11.96 11.81 -2.00
CA GLY A 13 -12.78 11.98 -3.19
C GLY A 13 -12.88 10.66 -3.94
N THR A 14 -13.64 9.71 -3.41
CA THR A 14 -14.19 8.53 -4.14
C THR A 14 -13.16 7.63 -4.86
N GLY A 15 -11.87 7.63 -4.49
CA GLY A 15 -10.83 6.86 -5.15
C GLY A 15 -10.12 5.89 -4.21
N HIS A 16 -10.15 4.60 -4.52
CA HIS A 16 -9.39 3.57 -3.82
C HIS A 16 -7.92 4.01 -3.68
N THR A 17 -7.45 4.23 -2.45
CA THR A 17 -6.05 4.61 -2.22
C THR A 17 -5.24 3.39 -1.88
N THR A 18 -4.27 3.07 -2.72
CA THR A 18 -3.37 1.95 -2.49
C THR A 18 -2.05 2.44 -1.92
N SER A 19 -1.61 1.80 -0.84
CA SER A 19 -0.37 2.06 -0.12
C SER A 19 0.41 0.75 0.05
N THR A 20 1.65 0.84 0.52
CA THR A 20 2.48 -0.35 0.78
C THR A 20 2.90 -0.37 2.25
N ALA A 21 2.60 -1.47 2.92
CA ALA A 21 2.96 -1.72 4.31
C ALA A 21 4.16 -2.69 4.37
N GLU A 22 5.16 -2.36 5.17
CA GLU A 22 6.36 -3.17 5.38
C GLU A 22 6.27 -3.91 6.73
N ARG A 23 6.40 -5.24 6.69
CA ARG A 23 6.33 -6.14 7.85
C ARG A 23 7.60 -7.00 7.88
N GLY A 24 8.62 -6.49 8.57
CA GLY A 24 9.95 -7.11 8.60
C GLY A 24 10.59 -7.11 7.21
N SER A 25 10.98 -8.29 6.73
CA SER A 25 11.57 -8.47 5.39
C SER A 25 10.54 -8.57 4.25
N PHE A 26 9.26 -8.34 4.53
CA PHE A 26 8.17 -8.43 3.56
C PHE A 26 7.46 -7.09 3.39
N CYS A 27 6.92 -6.89 2.20
CA CYS A 27 6.17 -5.71 1.79
C CYS A 27 4.83 -6.16 1.20
N LEU A 28 3.76 -5.52 1.64
CA LEU A 28 2.36 -5.86 1.34
C LEU A 28 1.71 -4.63 0.71
N ALA A 29 0.95 -4.81 -0.36
CA ALA A 29 0.05 -3.77 -0.83
C ALA A 29 -1.18 -3.73 0.09
N VAL A 30 -1.65 -2.54 0.45
CA VAL A 30 -2.89 -2.34 1.21
C VAL A 30 -3.71 -1.27 0.51
N CYS A 31 -5.00 -1.48 0.40
CA CYS A 31 -5.94 -0.51 -0.13
C CYS A 31 -6.80 0.00 1.03
N THR A 32 -7.14 1.29 1.02
CA THR A 32 -8.11 1.87 1.96
C THR A 32 -9.51 1.26 1.83
N CYS A 33 -9.77 0.53 0.74
CA CYS A 33 -10.96 -0.30 0.53
C CYS A 33 -10.98 -1.62 1.33
N GLY A 34 -9.92 -1.91 2.10
CA GLY A 34 -9.80 -3.14 2.90
C GLY A 34 -9.09 -4.29 2.18
N TRP A 35 -8.72 -4.12 0.90
CA TRP A 35 -7.94 -5.12 0.18
C TRP A 35 -6.48 -5.14 0.67
N THR A 36 -5.92 -6.34 0.82
CA THR A 36 -4.50 -6.54 1.13
C THR A 36 -3.91 -7.51 0.12
N GLY A 37 -2.83 -7.08 -0.53
CA GLY A 37 -2.10 -7.89 -1.50
C GLY A 37 -1.18 -8.93 -0.86
N PRO A 38 -0.59 -9.81 -1.68
CA PRO A 38 0.30 -10.88 -1.22
C PRO A 38 1.61 -10.34 -0.61
N ALA A 39 2.20 -11.12 0.30
CA ALA A 39 3.50 -10.81 0.90
C ALA A 39 4.62 -10.93 -0.14
N ARG A 40 5.22 -9.81 -0.54
CA ARG A 40 6.36 -9.75 -1.47
C ARG A 40 7.61 -9.29 -0.73
N ARG A 41 8.76 -9.94 -0.94
CA ARG A 41 10.05 -9.40 -0.43
C ARG A 41 10.46 -8.11 -1.15
N SER A 42 10.20 -8.03 -2.45
CA SER A 42 10.51 -6.85 -3.25
C SER A 42 9.45 -5.77 -3.07
N ARG A 43 9.88 -4.61 -2.55
CA ARG A 43 9.02 -3.43 -2.40
C ARG A 43 8.44 -2.96 -3.73
N ASP A 44 9.21 -3.08 -4.81
CA ASP A 44 8.75 -2.70 -6.15
C ASP A 44 7.66 -3.64 -6.70
N LEU A 45 7.72 -4.94 -6.36
CA LEU A 45 6.64 -5.87 -6.68
C LEU A 45 5.38 -5.54 -5.87
N ALA A 46 5.51 -5.29 -4.57
CA ALA A 46 4.38 -4.88 -3.74
C ALA A 46 3.73 -3.58 -4.26
N ARG A 47 4.54 -2.60 -4.70
CA ARG A 47 4.04 -1.37 -5.30
C ARG A 47 3.34 -1.62 -6.63
N LYS A 48 3.86 -2.49 -7.49
CA LYS A 48 3.20 -2.88 -8.74
C LYS A 48 1.87 -3.59 -8.48
N ASP A 49 1.79 -4.46 -7.48
CA ASP A 49 0.54 -5.09 -7.05
C ASP A 49 -0.48 -4.02 -6.57
N ALA A 50 -0.02 -3.01 -5.80
CA ALA A 50 -0.85 -1.90 -5.36
C ALA A 50 -1.38 -1.03 -6.51
N VAL A 51 -0.55 -0.73 -7.52
CA VAL A 51 -0.94 0.06 -8.71
C VAL A 51 -1.86 -0.73 -9.63
N ARG A 52 -1.65 -2.05 -9.71
CA ARG A 52 -2.46 -2.94 -10.55
C ARG A 52 -3.81 -3.29 -9.92
N HIS A 53 -4.02 -2.96 -8.65
CA HIS A 53 -5.30 -3.13 -7.98
C HIS A 53 -6.34 -2.23 -8.66
N PRO A 54 -7.33 -2.79 -9.39
CA PRO A 54 -8.34 -1.97 -10.02
C PRO A 54 -9.22 -1.36 -8.94
N ALA A 55 -9.17 -0.03 -8.84
CA ALA A 55 -10.18 0.77 -8.16
C ALA A 55 -11.48 0.58 -8.94
N GLY A 56 -12.34 -0.32 -8.47
CA GLY A 56 -13.60 -0.65 -9.14
C GLY A 56 -14.56 0.53 -9.18
#